data_AF-A0A3D2HGN6-F1
#
_entry.id   AF-A0A3D2HGN6-F1
#
_cell.length_a   1.000
_cell.length_b   1.000
_cell.length_c   1.000
_cell.angle_alpha   90.00
_cell.angle_beta   90.00
_cell.angle_gamma   90.00
#
_symmetry.space_group_name_H-M   'P 1'
#
loop_
_entity.id
_entity.type
_entity.pdbx_description
1 polymer ?
#
loop_
_entity_poly.entity_id
_entity_poly.type
_entity_poly.pdbx_seq_one_letter_code
_entity_poly.pdbx_strand_id
1 'polypeptide(L)'
;MGDLLKICLKCLKELIKSISPLLYLCNKLSLKKTGWLLDYRLKPQWVHQYIQFLNNHHSSLKIHFLDIGSRDGIEDSGIFSSLQWLNNKITYGVEPDPEEAEHLIQKHAYDKIYTDAIAGYTGEGTLYIPESTPAFASLGIELENLKSLHLSCASFCEPMKCVPVKVKKMSEAIGSQTFDFIKLDIHGAEYDALASLDDSFFEKALCFHIETCAIHFFKSEHLMGDLLNFMHSKGFVPLYTEPLPFDGMDMWYNITFIQNPAKMTTLDQCLKHCLIGFMANKPHYVAYILRIYQEKFGVTTELDPIFKLLRSPSIPPSFYEKKFGTPKHT
;
A
#
# COMPACT_ATOMS: atom_id res chain seq x y z
N MET A 1 45.55 -8.34 -19.13
CA MET A 1 44.31 -8.20 -19.94
C MET A 1 43.31 -9.34 -19.68
N GLY A 2 43.75 -10.61 -19.57
CA GLY A 2 42.85 -11.76 -19.36
C GLY A 2 42.06 -11.78 -18.04
N ASP A 3 42.65 -11.32 -16.94
CA ASP A 3 41.96 -11.35 -15.63
C ASP A 3 40.91 -10.25 -15.48
N LEU A 4 41.17 -9.07 -16.06
CA LEU A 4 40.20 -7.98 -16.14
C LEU A 4 38.97 -8.39 -16.97
N LEU A 5 39.19 -9.10 -18.09
CA LEU A 5 38.11 -9.62 -18.92
C LEU A 5 37.29 -10.69 -18.19
N LYS A 6 37.94 -11.57 -17.40
CA LYS A 6 37.26 -12.59 -16.58
C LYS A 6 36.44 -11.97 -15.44
N ILE A 7 36.96 -10.92 -14.79
CA ILE A 7 36.23 -10.16 -13.77
C ILE A 7 35.02 -9.47 -14.40
N CYS A 8 35.20 -8.79 -15.54
CA CYS A 8 34.09 -8.19 -16.28
C CYS A 8 33.04 -9.22 -16.73
N LEU A 9 33.46 -10.40 -17.23
CA LEU A 9 32.54 -11.48 -17.63
C LEU A 9 31.81 -12.11 -16.43
N LYS A 10 32.46 -12.22 -15.27
CA LYS A 10 31.84 -12.71 -14.04
C LYS A 10 30.81 -11.70 -13.53
N CYS A 11 31.18 -10.42 -13.45
CA CYS A 11 30.27 -9.34 -13.09
C CYS A 11 29.09 -9.25 -14.06
N LEU A 12 29.34 -9.38 -15.38
CA LEU A 12 28.29 -9.39 -16.39
C LEU A 12 27.37 -10.61 -16.30
N LYS A 13 27.89 -11.79 -15.95
CA LYS A 13 27.07 -13.00 -15.75
C LYS A 13 26.22 -12.94 -14.48
N GLU A 14 26.76 -12.39 -13.39
CA GLU A 14 26.00 -12.15 -12.16
C GLU A 14 24.96 -11.04 -12.39
N LEU A 15 25.30 -10.01 -13.15
CA LEU A 15 24.36 -8.98 -13.61
C LEU A 15 23.26 -9.55 -14.52
N ILE A 16 23.58 -10.46 -15.44
CA ILE A 16 22.59 -11.13 -16.30
C ILE A 16 21.68 -12.07 -15.49
N LYS A 17 22.22 -12.73 -14.45
CA LYS A 17 21.42 -13.57 -13.54
C LYS A 17 20.48 -12.75 -12.67
N SER A 18 20.90 -11.57 -12.19
CA SER A 18 20.06 -10.70 -11.36
C SER A 18 18.88 -10.06 -12.11
N ILE A 19 18.91 -10.09 -13.45
CA ILE A 19 17.93 -9.37 -14.30
C ILE A 19 17.03 -10.31 -15.12
N SER A 20 17.35 -11.61 -15.17
CA SER A 20 16.58 -12.60 -15.93
C SER A 20 15.10 -12.78 -15.47
N PRO A 21 14.76 -12.77 -14.16
CA PRO A 21 13.37 -12.90 -13.70
C PRO A 21 12.47 -11.72 -14.09
N LEU A 22 13.06 -10.54 -14.18
CA LEU A 22 12.38 -9.30 -14.51
C LEU A 22 12.26 -9.13 -16.04
N LEU A 23 13.25 -9.60 -16.82
CA LEU A 23 13.17 -9.73 -18.29
C LEU A 23 11.97 -10.59 -18.70
N TYR A 24 11.74 -11.67 -17.94
CA TYR A 24 10.57 -12.53 -18.08
C TYR A 24 9.26 -11.80 -17.73
N LEU A 25 9.25 -11.03 -16.64
CA LEU A 25 8.14 -10.15 -16.22
C LEU A 25 7.76 -9.20 -17.38
N CYS A 26 8.70 -8.44 -17.91
CA CYS A 26 8.44 -7.49 -18.99
C CYS A 26 7.97 -8.16 -20.29
N ASN A 27 8.57 -9.28 -20.66
CA ASN A 27 8.19 -10.02 -21.87
C ASN A 27 6.82 -10.66 -21.79
N LYS A 28 6.37 -11.07 -20.61
CA LYS A 28 4.99 -11.50 -20.42
C LYS A 28 4.00 -10.33 -20.36
N LEU A 29 4.42 -9.16 -19.89
CA LEU A 29 3.54 -7.98 -19.91
C LEU A 29 3.29 -7.46 -21.30
N SER A 30 4.14 -7.81 -22.29
CA SER A 30 3.97 -7.58 -23.73
C SER A 30 2.70 -6.78 -23.99
N LEU A 31 2.82 -5.47 -23.77
CA LEU A 31 1.74 -4.51 -23.94
C LEU A 31 1.56 -4.39 -25.46
N LYS A 32 1.01 -5.45 -26.07
CA LYS A 32 0.60 -5.44 -27.46
C LYS A 32 -0.40 -4.30 -27.53
N LYS A 33 -0.02 -3.27 -28.27
CA LYS A 33 -0.81 -2.08 -28.54
C LYS A 33 -2.09 -2.51 -29.29
N THR A 34 -3.09 -2.99 -28.57
CA THR A 34 -4.37 -3.45 -29.12
C THR A 34 -5.50 -2.66 -28.47
N GLY A 35 -5.72 -1.43 -28.95
CA GLY A 35 -6.83 -0.58 -28.50
C GLY A 35 -6.55 0.25 -27.25
N TRP A 36 -7.40 1.26 -27.03
CA TRP A 36 -7.26 2.31 -26.01
C TRP A 36 -7.62 1.86 -24.58
N LEU A 37 -8.12 0.63 -24.39
CA LEU A 37 -8.54 0.08 -23.11
C LEU A 37 -8.13 -1.39 -23.05
N LEU A 38 -6.95 -1.67 -22.50
CA LEU A 38 -6.55 -3.04 -22.16
C LEU A 38 -6.46 -3.16 -20.65
N ASP A 39 -7.33 -4.00 -20.09
CA ASP A 39 -7.29 -4.41 -18.68
C ASP A 39 -6.10 -5.38 -18.48
N TYR A 40 -4.90 -4.82 -18.38
CA TYR A 40 -3.72 -5.60 -18.03
C TYR A 40 -3.69 -5.84 -16.53
N ARG A 41 -4.22 -6.98 -16.10
CA ARG A 41 -4.08 -7.44 -14.72
C ARG A 41 -2.76 -8.19 -14.55
N LEU A 42 -1.91 -7.66 -13.69
CA LEU A 42 -0.83 -8.40 -13.04
C LEU A 42 -1.41 -9.57 -12.27
N LYS A 43 -0.78 -10.74 -12.42
CA LYS A 43 -1.13 -11.88 -11.58
C LYS A 43 -0.48 -11.70 -10.21
N PRO A 44 -1.06 -12.20 -9.11
CA PRO A 44 -0.48 -12.07 -7.76
C PRO A 44 1.00 -12.52 -7.67
N GLN A 45 1.37 -13.57 -8.39
CA GLN A 45 2.75 -14.06 -8.52
C GLN A 45 3.79 -13.00 -8.95
N TRP A 46 3.36 -11.90 -9.59
CA TRP A 46 4.24 -10.83 -10.06
C TRP A 46 4.68 -9.93 -8.93
N VAL A 47 3.78 -9.64 -7.99
CA VAL A 47 4.10 -8.91 -6.76
C VAL A 47 5.14 -9.70 -5.97
N HIS A 48 4.91 -11.01 -5.82
CA HIS A 48 5.85 -11.90 -5.14
C HIS A 48 7.23 -11.94 -5.84
N GLN A 49 7.27 -12.07 -7.17
CA GLN A 49 8.52 -12.05 -7.93
C GLN A 49 9.28 -10.73 -7.79
N TYR A 50 8.56 -9.61 -7.77
CA TYR A 50 9.18 -8.30 -7.57
C TYR A 50 9.73 -8.14 -6.14
N ILE A 51 9.01 -8.61 -5.12
CA ILE A 51 9.51 -8.64 -3.74
C ILE A 51 10.75 -9.53 -3.61
N GLN A 52 10.77 -10.71 -4.24
CA GLN A 52 11.95 -11.57 -4.27
C GLN A 52 13.15 -10.87 -4.92
N PHE A 53 12.91 -10.12 -6.01
CA PHE A 53 13.95 -9.30 -6.63
C PHE A 53 14.50 -8.26 -5.65
N LEU A 54 13.63 -7.52 -4.95
CA LEU A 54 14.05 -6.53 -3.95
C LEU A 54 14.86 -7.20 -2.83
N ASN A 55 14.39 -8.30 -2.27
CA ASN A 55 15.08 -9.04 -1.22
C ASN A 55 16.48 -9.51 -1.64
N ASN A 56 16.64 -9.94 -2.91
CA ASN A 56 17.90 -10.52 -3.39
C ASN A 56 18.91 -9.47 -3.90
N HIS A 57 18.43 -8.36 -4.47
CA HIS A 57 19.27 -7.40 -5.19
C HIS A 57 19.28 -6.00 -4.59
N HIS A 58 18.30 -5.69 -3.74
CA HIS A 58 18.16 -4.41 -3.05
C HIS A 58 17.87 -4.67 -1.57
N SER A 59 18.62 -5.57 -0.94
CA SER A 59 18.42 -5.96 0.46
C SER A 59 18.60 -4.80 1.46
N SER A 60 19.29 -3.72 1.06
CA SER A 60 19.40 -2.48 1.84
C SER A 60 18.18 -1.56 1.72
N LEU A 61 17.29 -1.79 0.73
CA LEU A 61 16.08 -1.00 0.56
C LEU A 61 15.15 -1.28 1.74
N LYS A 62 14.97 -0.25 2.57
CA LYS A 62 14.13 -0.31 3.75
C LYS A 62 12.79 0.36 3.49
N ILE A 63 11.70 -0.31 3.87
CA ILE A 63 10.35 0.25 3.81
C ILE A 63 9.82 0.47 5.22
N HIS A 64 9.37 1.69 5.50
CA HIS A 64 8.64 2.02 6.72
C HIS A 64 7.15 2.06 6.41
N PHE A 65 6.39 1.16 7.02
CA PHE A 65 4.95 1.04 6.83
C PHE A 65 4.21 1.36 8.13
N LEU A 66 3.16 2.17 8.02
CA LEU A 66 2.21 2.47 9.09
C LEU A 66 0.82 1.97 8.69
N ASP A 67 0.24 1.12 9.53
CA ASP A 67 -1.08 0.54 9.35
C ASP A 67 -2.02 1.06 10.43
N ILE A 68 -2.91 1.99 10.10
CA ILE A 68 -3.86 2.58 11.04
C ILE A 68 -5.23 1.95 10.82
N GLY A 69 -5.80 1.37 11.87
CA GLY A 69 -6.89 0.40 11.74
C GLY A 69 -6.33 -0.98 11.42
N SER A 70 -5.40 -1.44 12.26
CA SER A 70 -4.59 -2.64 11.99
C SER A 70 -5.23 -3.95 12.42
N ARG A 71 -6.54 -3.97 12.69
CA ARG A 71 -7.28 -5.20 13.01
C ARG A 71 -6.99 -6.29 11.97
N ASP A 72 -6.92 -7.54 12.41
CA ASP A 72 -6.62 -8.73 11.60
C ASP A 72 -5.16 -8.81 11.08
N GLY A 73 -4.40 -7.72 11.21
CA GLY A 73 -2.97 -7.66 10.97
C GLY A 73 -2.58 -7.36 9.52
N ILE A 74 -1.27 -7.37 9.26
CA ILE A 74 -0.73 -6.94 7.96
C ILE A 74 -1.24 -7.78 6.79
N GLU A 75 -1.62 -9.04 7.02
CA GLU A 75 -2.16 -9.89 5.97
C GLU A 75 -3.47 -9.38 5.37
N ASP A 76 -4.21 -8.54 6.11
CA ASP A 76 -5.46 -7.92 5.67
C ASP A 76 -5.32 -6.41 5.36
N SER A 77 -4.08 -5.91 5.22
CA SER A 77 -3.81 -4.50 4.92
C SER A 77 -4.08 -4.08 3.46
N GLY A 78 -5.05 -4.72 2.80
CA GLY A 78 -5.45 -4.47 1.42
C GLY A 78 -4.30 -4.69 0.43
N ILE A 79 -3.98 -3.66 -0.37
CA ILE A 79 -2.87 -3.74 -1.34
C ILE A 79 -1.52 -3.97 -0.67
N PHE A 80 -1.37 -3.66 0.62
CA PHE A 80 -0.11 -3.80 1.36
C PHE A 80 0.10 -5.19 1.99
N SER A 81 -0.86 -6.10 1.89
CA SER A 81 -0.76 -7.47 2.41
C SER A 81 0.50 -8.22 1.98
N SER A 82 1.00 -7.91 0.79
CA SER A 82 2.22 -8.52 0.24
C SER A 82 3.51 -8.07 0.95
N LEU A 83 3.50 -6.97 1.72
CA LEU A 83 4.66 -6.49 2.45
C LEU A 83 5.15 -7.51 3.49
N GLN A 84 4.29 -8.43 3.95
CA GLN A 84 4.69 -9.52 4.85
C GLN A 84 5.91 -10.32 4.32
N TRP A 85 6.06 -10.45 2.99
CA TRP A 85 7.16 -11.18 2.35
C TRP A 85 8.43 -10.35 2.09
N LEU A 86 8.41 -9.04 2.39
CA LEU A 86 9.59 -8.19 2.26
C LEU A 86 10.47 -8.32 3.51
N ASN A 87 11.77 -8.59 3.31
CA ASN A 87 12.70 -8.87 4.41
C ASN A 87 13.09 -7.60 5.18
N ASN A 88 13.35 -6.50 4.48
CA ASN A 88 13.84 -5.26 5.08
C ASN A 88 12.71 -4.23 5.17
N LYS A 89 11.83 -4.43 6.16
CA LYS A 89 10.74 -3.52 6.49
C LYS A 89 10.73 -3.20 7.98
N ILE A 90 10.17 -2.06 8.34
CA ILE A 90 9.63 -1.82 9.68
C ILE A 90 8.15 -1.52 9.54
N THR A 91 7.33 -2.24 10.30
CA THR A 91 5.88 -2.13 10.28
C THR A 91 5.37 -1.69 11.64
N TYR A 92 4.56 -0.63 11.65
CA TYR A 92 3.89 -0.09 12.82
C TYR A 92 2.39 -0.27 12.64
N GLY A 93 1.69 -0.79 13.64
CA GLY A 93 0.23 -0.89 13.67
C GLY A 93 -0.38 0.10 14.66
N VAL A 94 -1.63 0.49 14.43
CA VAL A 94 -2.45 1.24 15.37
C VAL A 94 -3.79 0.51 15.53
N GLU A 95 -4.04 0.03 16.75
CA GLU A 95 -5.26 -0.68 17.11
C GLU A 95 -5.73 -0.23 18.51
N PRO A 96 -6.84 0.52 18.62
CA PRO A 96 -7.35 0.99 19.90
C PRO A 96 -8.21 -0.01 20.67
N ASP A 97 -8.69 -1.10 20.07
CA ASP A 97 -9.37 -2.18 20.81
C ASP A 97 -8.33 -2.98 21.62
N PRO A 98 -8.37 -2.96 22.96
CA PRO A 98 -7.34 -3.57 23.78
C PRO A 98 -7.18 -5.08 23.55
N GLU A 99 -8.27 -5.79 23.23
CA GLU A 99 -8.24 -7.24 22.98
C GLU A 99 -7.52 -7.54 21.67
N GLU A 100 -7.85 -6.81 20.60
CA GLU A 100 -7.19 -6.98 19.30
C GLU A 100 -5.74 -6.51 19.34
N ALA A 101 -5.45 -5.38 20.00
CA ALA A 101 -4.08 -4.89 20.14
C ALA A 101 -3.17 -5.91 20.85
N GLU A 102 -3.65 -6.53 21.93
CA GLU A 102 -2.93 -7.59 22.64
C GLU A 102 -2.73 -8.82 21.74
N HIS A 103 -3.75 -9.22 20.98
CA HIS A 103 -3.64 -10.30 19.99
C HIS A 103 -2.56 -10.01 18.92
N LEU A 104 -2.55 -8.82 18.34
CA LEU A 104 -1.55 -8.41 17.33
C LEU A 104 -0.12 -8.37 17.90
N ILE A 105 0.03 -7.94 19.16
CA ILE A 105 1.31 -7.97 19.88
C ILE A 105 1.80 -9.42 20.05
N GLN A 106 0.92 -10.32 20.48
CA GLN A 106 1.25 -11.74 20.68
C GLN A 106 1.59 -12.47 19.36
N LYS A 107 0.92 -12.10 18.26
CA LYS A 107 1.23 -12.62 16.92
C LYS A 107 2.56 -12.10 16.36
N HIS A 108 3.16 -11.09 16.98
CA HIS A 108 4.28 -10.32 16.43
C HIS A 108 3.97 -9.80 15.02
N ALA A 109 2.73 -9.36 14.79
CA ALA A 109 2.27 -8.90 13.48
C ALA A 109 2.99 -7.61 13.03
N TYR A 110 3.47 -6.82 13.99
CA TYR A 110 4.15 -5.54 13.76
C TYR A 110 5.38 -5.39 14.67
N ASP A 111 6.35 -4.57 14.27
CA ASP A 111 7.50 -4.20 15.10
C ASP A 111 7.08 -3.34 16.30
N LYS A 112 5.97 -2.61 16.17
CA LYS A 112 5.36 -1.82 17.25
C LYS A 112 3.86 -1.64 17.00
N ILE A 113 3.07 -1.74 18.07
CA ILE A 113 1.64 -1.39 18.11
C ILE A 113 1.44 -0.12 18.95
N TYR A 114 0.69 0.83 18.41
CA TYR A 114 0.12 1.95 19.14
C TYR A 114 -1.31 1.62 19.54
N THR A 115 -1.65 1.84 20.81
CA THR A 115 -2.95 1.47 21.38
C THR A 115 -3.89 2.66 21.63
N ASP A 116 -3.43 3.88 21.33
CA ASP A 116 -4.30 5.06 21.34
C ASP A 116 -5.08 5.12 20.01
N ALA A 117 -6.37 5.48 20.06
CA ALA A 117 -7.14 5.77 18.86
C ALA A 117 -6.60 7.05 18.19
N ILE A 118 -6.72 7.12 16.86
CA ILE A 118 -6.22 8.25 16.09
C ILE A 118 -7.38 9.07 15.54
N ALA A 119 -7.32 10.39 15.73
CA ALA A 119 -8.29 11.35 15.19
C ALA A 119 -7.65 12.74 15.02
N GLY A 120 -8.45 13.78 14.76
CA GLY A 120 -8.01 15.18 14.71
C GLY A 120 -7.79 15.86 16.06
N TYR A 121 -7.96 15.13 17.18
CA TYR A 121 -7.89 15.69 18.53
C TYR A 121 -7.17 14.75 19.51
N THR A 122 -6.79 15.29 20.67
CA THR A 122 -6.20 14.53 21.78
C THR A 122 -7.10 14.63 23.01
N GLY A 123 -7.38 13.50 23.65
CA GLY A 123 -8.27 13.44 24.80
C GLY A 123 -8.79 12.02 25.05
N GLU A 124 -10.05 11.93 25.47
CA GLU A 124 -10.76 10.67 25.67
C GLU A 124 -11.84 10.51 24.61
N GLY A 125 -12.16 9.27 24.28
CA GLY A 125 -13.21 8.91 23.33
C GLY A 125 -13.84 7.57 23.71
N THR A 126 -14.86 7.19 22.96
CA THR A 126 -15.48 5.87 23.05
C THR A 126 -15.34 5.20 21.70
N LEU A 127 -14.70 4.04 21.68
CA LEU A 127 -14.66 3.17 20.52
C LEU A 127 -15.92 2.30 20.52
N TYR A 128 -16.72 2.44 19.47
CA TYR A 128 -17.94 1.69 19.24
C TYR A 128 -17.62 0.49 18.35
N ILE A 129 -17.71 -0.72 18.88
CA ILE A 129 -17.34 -1.96 18.19
C ILE A 129 -18.63 -2.75 17.90
N PRO A 130 -18.98 -2.97 16.62
CA PRO A 130 -20.08 -3.85 16.24
C PRO A 130 -19.76 -5.33 16.51
N GLU A 131 -20.76 -6.11 16.91
CA GLU A 131 -20.57 -7.55 17.22
C GLU A 131 -20.38 -8.40 15.96
N SER A 132 -21.15 -8.11 14.91
CA SER A 132 -21.12 -8.86 13.65
C SER A 132 -19.88 -8.58 12.81
N THR A 133 -19.34 -7.36 12.92
CA THR A 133 -18.22 -6.86 12.12
C THR A 133 -17.31 -5.94 12.94
N PRO A 134 -16.46 -6.48 13.84
CA PRO A 134 -15.56 -5.68 14.67
C PRO A 134 -14.58 -4.79 13.88
N ALA A 135 -14.31 -5.13 12.61
CA ALA A 135 -13.54 -4.31 11.68
C ALA A 135 -14.12 -2.90 11.45
N PHE A 136 -15.39 -2.69 11.76
CA PHE A 136 -16.10 -1.41 11.59
C PHE A 136 -16.05 -0.57 12.87
N ALA A 137 -15.10 -0.85 13.75
CA ALA A 137 -14.92 -0.10 14.98
C ALA A 137 -14.60 1.37 14.68
N SER A 138 -15.33 2.30 15.30
CA SER A 138 -15.17 3.73 15.04
C SER A 138 -15.34 4.57 16.31
N LEU A 139 -14.89 5.83 16.27
CA LEU A 139 -15.09 6.79 17.37
C LEU A 139 -16.48 7.46 17.36
N GLY A 140 -17.31 7.18 16.34
CA GLY A 140 -18.68 7.68 16.28
C GLY A 140 -19.43 7.24 15.02
N ILE A 141 -20.67 6.78 15.21
CA ILE A 141 -21.53 6.25 14.14
C ILE A 141 -22.80 7.10 14.04
N GLU A 142 -23.21 7.48 12.83
CA GLU A 142 -24.48 8.17 12.58
C GLU A 142 -25.57 7.14 12.25
N LEU A 143 -25.87 6.27 13.22
CA LEU A 143 -26.69 5.07 13.00
C LEU A 143 -28.09 5.40 12.47
N GLU A 144 -28.70 6.50 12.90
CA GLU A 144 -30.02 6.91 12.42
C GLU A 144 -29.99 7.37 10.95
N ASN A 145 -28.90 8.04 10.54
CA ASN A 145 -28.70 8.38 9.12
C ASN A 145 -28.53 7.09 8.30
N LEU A 146 -27.68 6.18 8.77
CA LEU A 146 -27.48 4.87 8.14
C LEU A 146 -28.78 4.08 8.02
N LYS A 147 -29.59 3.99 9.08
CA LYS A 147 -30.90 3.30 9.04
C LYS A 147 -31.86 3.90 8.03
N SER A 148 -31.82 5.22 7.85
CA SER A 148 -32.70 5.92 6.91
C SER A 148 -32.33 5.69 5.44
N LEU A 149 -31.05 5.41 5.18
CA LEU A 149 -30.52 5.21 3.83
C LEU A 149 -30.41 3.71 3.48
N HIS A 150 -29.89 2.90 4.41
CA HIS A 150 -29.46 1.51 4.21
C HIS A 150 -29.64 0.64 5.47
N LEU A 151 -30.79 -0.01 5.59
CA LEU A 151 -31.09 -0.88 6.73
C LEU A 151 -30.09 -2.05 6.89
N SER A 152 -29.56 -2.60 5.79
CA SER A 152 -28.59 -3.69 5.89
C SER A 152 -27.24 -3.18 6.41
N CYS A 153 -26.73 -2.07 5.87
CA CYS A 153 -25.49 -1.43 6.31
C CYS A 153 -25.56 -1.03 7.79
N ALA A 154 -26.68 -0.45 8.22
CA ALA A 154 -26.89 -0.09 9.62
C ALA A 154 -26.74 -1.27 10.58
N SER A 155 -27.10 -2.49 10.17
CA SER A 155 -26.96 -3.69 11.01
C SER A 155 -25.50 -4.15 11.19
N PHE A 156 -24.59 -3.80 10.28
CA PHE A 156 -23.15 -4.04 10.41
C PHE A 156 -22.47 -3.02 11.33
N CYS A 157 -23.08 -1.85 11.49
CA CYS A 157 -22.55 -0.73 12.28
C CYS A 157 -23.22 -0.59 13.66
N GLU A 158 -24.17 -1.45 14.02
CA GLU A 158 -24.84 -1.36 15.33
C GLU A 158 -23.87 -1.77 16.45
N PRO A 159 -23.51 -0.84 17.36
CA PRO A 159 -22.48 -1.12 18.33
C PRO A 159 -23.01 -1.97 19.47
N MET A 160 -22.25 -3.01 19.82
CA MET A 160 -22.58 -3.91 20.93
C MET A 160 -21.59 -3.76 22.10
N LYS A 161 -20.36 -3.32 21.80
CA LYS A 161 -19.33 -3.04 22.79
C LYS A 161 -18.88 -1.58 22.67
N CYS A 162 -18.86 -0.89 23.80
CA CYS A 162 -18.36 0.48 23.90
C CYS A 162 -17.12 0.47 24.81
N VAL A 163 -15.96 0.81 24.25
CA VAL A 163 -14.69 0.79 24.99
C VAL A 163 -14.20 2.22 25.19
N PRO A 164 -13.96 2.68 26.44
CA PRO A 164 -13.31 3.96 26.66
C PRO A 164 -11.86 3.86 26.18
N VAL A 165 -11.46 4.78 25.31
CA VAL A 165 -10.11 4.81 24.71
C VAL A 165 -9.50 6.20 24.85
N LYS A 166 -8.17 6.23 24.87
CA LYS A 166 -7.42 7.47 24.68
C LYS A 166 -7.39 7.77 23.19
N VAL A 167 -7.56 9.04 22.86
CA VAL A 167 -7.49 9.53 21.48
C VAL A 167 -6.29 10.47 21.38
N LYS A 168 -5.54 10.36 20.29
CA LYS A 168 -4.44 11.26 19.96
C LYS A 168 -4.56 11.76 18.53
N LYS A 169 -4.07 12.98 18.34
CA LYS A 169 -3.68 13.45 17.00
C LYS A 169 -2.65 12.52 16.40
N MET A 170 -2.77 12.26 15.10
CA MET A 170 -1.82 11.41 14.38
C MET A 170 -0.37 11.91 14.54
N SER A 171 -0.15 13.23 14.45
CA SER A 171 1.16 13.85 14.66
C SER A 171 1.75 13.64 16.06
N GLU A 172 0.90 13.54 17.09
CA GLU A 172 1.35 13.28 18.46
C GLU A 172 1.64 11.79 18.69
N ALA A 173 0.82 10.90 18.12
CA ALA A 173 0.96 9.46 18.29
C ALA A 173 2.24 8.92 17.64
N ILE A 174 2.53 9.36 16.40
CA ILE A 174 3.71 8.91 15.65
C ILE A 174 4.93 9.83 15.86
N GLY A 175 4.76 10.99 16.48
CA GLY A 175 5.84 11.94 16.73
C GLY A 175 6.58 12.33 15.44
N SER A 176 7.92 12.27 15.45
CA SER A 176 8.78 12.64 14.32
C SER A 176 9.08 11.49 13.34
N GLN A 177 8.40 10.35 13.48
CA GLN A 177 8.61 9.20 12.60
C GLN A 177 8.12 9.50 11.19
N THR A 178 8.79 8.88 10.22
CA THR A 178 8.50 9.04 8.80
C THR A 178 8.18 7.67 8.21
N PHE A 179 7.17 7.63 7.35
CA PHE A 179 6.68 6.41 6.74
C PHE A 179 6.69 6.56 5.23
N ASP A 180 7.07 5.49 4.53
CA ASP A 180 6.98 5.44 3.08
C ASP A 180 5.54 5.20 2.65
N PHE A 181 4.90 4.21 3.29
CA PHE A 181 3.56 3.73 2.97
C PHE A 181 2.67 3.84 4.23
N ILE A 182 1.46 4.32 4.04
CA ILE A 182 0.48 4.49 5.12
C ILE A 182 -0.84 3.84 4.68
N LYS A 183 -1.42 2.96 5.48
CA LYS A 183 -2.84 2.58 5.41
C LYS A 183 -3.61 3.36 6.48
N LEU A 184 -4.78 3.87 6.13
CA LEU A 184 -5.66 4.60 7.03
C LEU A 184 -7.10 4.13 6.83
N ASP A 185 -7.62 3.44 7.83
CA ASP A 185 -8.89 2.75 7.83
C ASP A 185 -9.46 2.83 9.25
N ILE A 186 -10.01 3.99 9.60
CA ILE A 186 -10.42 4.33 10.97
C ILE A 186 -11.85 4.86 11.04
N HIS A 187 -12.63 4.56 10.01
CA HIS A 187 -14.08 4.70 9.98
C HIS A 187 -14.54 6.12 10.34
N GLY A 188 -14.18 7.10 9.51
CA GLY A 188 -14.73 8.46 9.52
C GLY A 188 -13.79 9.55 10.04
N ALA A 189 -12.65 9.17 10.62
CA ALA A 189 -11.66 10.10 11.17
C ALA A 189 -10.44 10.34 10.24
N GLU A 190 -10.47 9.83 9.01
CA GLU A 190 -9.33 9.80 8.09
C GLU A 190 -8.79 11.20 7.78
N TYR A 191 -9.69 12.11 7.36
CA TYR A 191 -9.32 13.47 6.99
C TYR A 191 -8.72 14.21 8.18
N ASP A 192 -9.36 14.13 9.34
CA ASP A 192 -8.94 14.82 10.57
C ASP A 192 -7.60 14.31 11.08
N ALA A 193 -7.37 12.99 11.02
CA ALA A 193 -6.09 12.38 11.32
C ALA A 193 -4.99 12.94 10.42
N LEU A 194 -5.23 12.99 9.10
CA LEU A 194 -4.27 13.52 8.12
C LEU A 194 -4.04 15.03 8.27
N ALA A 195 -5.09 15.80 8.54
CA ALA A 195 -5.02 17.25 8.75
C ALA A 195 -4.19 17.62 9.99
N SER A 196 -3.98 16.69 10.92
CA SER A 196 -3.12 16.89 12.07
C SER A 196 -1.61 16.83 11.77
N LEU A 197 -1.22 16.37 10.57
CA LEU A 197 0.17 16.23 10.12
C LEU A 197 0.69 17.51 9.47
N ASP A 198 2.00 17.75 9.59
CA ASP A 198 2.66 18.86 8.91
C ASP A 198 3.05 18.53 7.45
N ASP A 199 3.35 19.56 6.67
CA ASP A 199 3.74 19.41 5.25
C ASP A 199 5.02 18.57 5.06
N SER A 200 5.94 18.60 6.03
CA SER A 200 7.20 17.84 5.96
C SER A 200 6.97 16.33 6.03
N PHE A 201 5.86 15.89 6.64
CA PHE A 201 5.42 14.50 6.61
C PHE A 201 5.04 14.09 5.18
N PHE A 202 4.22 14.89 4.51
CA PHE A 202 3.74 14.63 3.15
C PHE A 202 4.86 14.67 2.09
N GLU A 203 5.94 15.41 2.34
CA GLU A 203 7.14 15.42 1.48
C GLU A 203 7.90 14.08 1.50
N LYS A 204 7.80 13.33 2.59
CA LYS A 204 8.54 12.07 2.77
C LYS A 204 7.70 10.84 2.47
N ALA A 205 6.40 10.90 2.72
CA ALA A 205 5.47 9.83 2.38
C ALA A 205 5.39 9.64 0.86
N LEU A 206 5.33 8.37 0.42
CA LEU A 206 5.22 8.01 -1.00
C LEU A 206 3.83 7.50 -1.37
N CYS A 207 3.11 6.93 -0.41
CA CYS A 207 1.81 6.31 -0.65
C CYS A 207 0.90 6.37 0.57
N PHE A 208 -0.38 6.66 0.32
CA PHE A 208 -1.46 6.49 1.28
C PHE A 208 -2.51 5.57 0.65
N HIS A 209 -3.00 4.58 1.38
CA HIS A 209 -4.18 3.80 1.05
C HIS A 209 -5.23 4.12 2.09
N ILE A 210 -6.30 4.78 1.67
CA ILE A 210 -7.27 5.38 2.58
C ILE A 210 -8.66 4.83 2.25
N GLU A 211 -9.36 4.37 3.28
CA GLU A 211 -10.76 3.99 3.17
C GLU A 211 -11.64 5.21 3.45
N THR A 212 -12.65 5.48 2.61
CA THR A 212 -13.50 6.67 2.75
C THR A 212 -14.89 6.44 2.17
N CYS A 213 -15.87 7.22 2.63
CA CYS A 213 -17.25 7.12 2.18
C CYS A 213 -17.61 8.24 1.18
N ALA A 214 -18.50 7.93 0.23
CA ALA A 214 -19.11 8.94 -0.65
C ALA A 214 -20.35 9.59 -0.04
N ILE A 215 -20.88 9.03 1.06
CA ILE A 215 -22.00 9.58 1.83
C ILE A 215 -21.77 9.39 3.33
N HIS A 216 -22.41 10.20 4.16
CA HIS A 216 -22.20 10.23 5.61
C HIS A 216 -22.58 8.94 6.35
N PHE A 217 -21.58 8.19 6.85
CA PHE A 217 -21.75 6.99 7.67
C PHE A 217 -21.43 7.24 9.15
N PHE A 218 -20.36 7.96 9.37
CA PHE A 218 -19.78 8.24 10.67
C PHE A 218 -19.98 9.70 11.06
N LYS A 219 -19.87 9.96 12.36
CA LYS A 219 -20.12 11.29 12.90
C LYS A 219 -19.01 12.25 12.50
N SER A 220 -19.40 13.41 11.95
CA SER A 220 -18.47 14.45 11.50
C SER A 220 -17.48 14.00 10.43
N GLU A 221 -17.77 12.92 9.70
CA GLU A 221 -16.85 12.44 8.67
C GLU A 221 -16.73 13.41 7.51
N HIS A 222 -15.54 13.41 6.92
CA HIS A 222 -15.29 14.04 5.64
C HIS A 222 -15.46 13.01 4.52
N LEU A 223 -16.11 13.43 3.44
CA LEU A 223 -16.41 12.54 2.32
C LEU A 223 -15.21 12.41 1.38
N MET A 224 -15.28 11.42 0.49
CA MET A 224 -14.28 11.15 -0.54
C MET A 224 -13.83 12.42 -1.30
N GLY A 225 -14.77 13.33 -1.61
CA GLY A 225 -14.46 14.59 -2.30
C GLY A 225 -13.53 15.52 -1.52
N ASP A 226 -13.72 15.61 -0.20
CA ASP A 226 -12.87 16.42 0.68
C ASP A 226 -11.46 15.82 0.76
N LEU A 227 -11.39 14.49 0.90
CA LEU A 227 -10.13 13.77 0.97
C LEU A 227 -9.33 13.89 -0.34
N LEU A 228 -9.99 13.76 -1.49
CA LEU A 228 -9.38 13.95 -2.82
C LEU A 228 -8.75 15.36 -2.93
N ASN A 229 -9.50 16.40 -2.54
CA ASN A 229 -9.02 17.78 -2.57
C ASN A 229 -7.84 18.00 -1.61
N PHE A 230 -7.93 17.45 -0.40
CA PHE A 230 -6.86 17.53 0.58
C PHE A 230 -5.58 16.85 0.08
N MET A 231 -5.66 15.59 -0.33
CA MET A 231 -4.51 14.84 -0.82
C MET A 231 -3.88 15.50 -2.05
N HIS A 232 -4.69 16.03 -2.97
CA HIS A 232 -4.20 16.80 -4.11
C HIS A 232 -3.43 18.06 -3.67
N SER A 233 -3.94 18.80 -2.68
CA SER A 233 -3.25 19.98 -2.13
C SER A 233 -1.88 19.64 -1.51
N LYS A 234 -1.72 18.41 -1.00
CA LYS A 234 -0.45 17.87 -0.48
C LYS A 234 0.47 17.28 -1.57
N GLY A 235 0.09 17.38 -2.84
CA GLY A 235 0.89 16.92 -3.99
C GLY A 235 0.80 15.42 -4.26
N PHE A 236 -0.28 14.78 -3.80
CA PHE A 236 -0.60 13.39 -4.11
C PHE A 236 -1.62 13.29 -5.24
N VAL A 237 -1.60 12.18 -5.97
CA VAL A 237 -2.57 11.88 -7.04
C VAL A 237 -3.15 10.48 -6.84
N PRO A 238 -4.43 10.24 -7.19
CA PRO A 238 -5.01 8.91 -7.10
C PRO A 238 -4.39 7.97 -8.14
N LEU A 239 -4.02 6.76 -7.71
CA LEU A 239 -3.50 5.67 -8.55
C LEU A 239 -4.52 4.55 -8.72
N TYR A 240 -5.21 4.21 -7.64
CA TYR A 240 -6.17 3.12 -7.56
C TYR A 240 -7.38 3.57 -6.74
N THR A 241 -8.56 3.19 -7.20
CA THR A 241 -9.82 3.42 -6.52
C THR A 241 -10.61 2.13 -6.68
N GLU A 242 -11.05 1.58 -5.55
CA GLU A 242 -11.88 0.40 -5.49
C GLU A 242 -13.19 0.76 -4.80
N PRO A 243 -14.31 0.79 -5.54
CA PRO A 243 -15.61 0.87 -4.90
C PRO A 243 -15.86 -0.42 -4.13
N LEU A 244 -16.34 -0.28 -2.91
CA LEU A 244 -16.84 -1.37 -2.07
C LEU A 244 -18.37 -1.20 -2.00
N PRO A 245 -19.12 -1.91 -2.86
CA PRO A 245 -20.54 -1.71 -2.94
C PRO A 245 -21.25 -2.31 -1.71
N PHE A 246 -22.16 -1.52 -1.13
CA PHE A 246 -23.12 -1.99 -0.12
C PHE A 246 -24.53 -1.89 -0.71
N ASP A 247 -25.30 -2.96 -0.63
CA ASP A 247 -26.63 -3.07 -1.24
C ASP A 247 -26.67 -2.67 -2.74
N GLY A 248 -25.57 -2.88 -3.46
CA GLY A 248 -25.45 -2.54 -4.88
C GLY A 248 -25.18 -1.05 -5.17
N MET A 249 -24.83 -0.26 -4.15
CA MET A 249 -24.39 1.14 -4.31
C MET A 249 -22.92 1.30 -3.93
N ASP A 250 -22.16 2.05 -4.74
CA ASP A 250 -20.76 2.39 -4.45
C ASP A 250 -20.71 3.50 -3.39
N MET A 251 -20.79 3.10 -2.13
CA MET A 251 -20.88 4.02 -1.01
C MET A 251 -19.55 4.24 -0.31
N TRP A 252 -18.66 3.26 -0.46
CA TRP A 252 -17.41 3.18 0.24
C TRP A 252 -16.30 2.92 -0.78
N TYR A 253 -15.14 3.49 -0.53
CA TYR A 253 -14.04 3.48 -1.47
C TYR A 253 -12.72 3.27 -0.74
N ASN A 254 -11.93 2.34 -1.28
CA ASN A 254 -10.51 2.26 -1.02
C ASN A 254 -9.76 3.07 -2.07
N ILE A 255 -9.01 4.09 -1.65
CA ILE A 255 -8.25 4.97 -2.56
C ILE A 255 -6.77 4.92 -2.23
N THR A 256 -5.96 4.54 -3.22
CA THR A 256 -4.51 4.65 -3.14
C THR A 256 -4.05 5.95 -3.78
N PHE A 257 -3.50 6.83 -2.96
CA PHE A 257 -2.83 8.06 -3.34
C PHE A 257 -1.32 7.85 -3.39
N ILE A 258 -0.67 8.38 -4.42
CA ILE A 258 0.79 8.34 -4.57
C ILE A 258 1.36 9.75 -4.62
N GLN A 259 2.55 9.93 -4.06
CA GLN A 259 3.29 11.17 -4.24
C GLN A 259 3.57 11.36 -5.74
N ASN A 260 3.43 12.58 -6.24
CA ASN A 260 3.69 12.88 -7.66
C ASN A 260 5.07 12.33 -8.10
N PRO A 261 5.14 11.37 -9.04
CA PRO A 261 6.39 10.77 -9.48
C PRO A 261 7.41 11.75 -10.06
N ALA A 262 6.97 12.94 -10.48
CA ALA A 262 7.88 14.02 -10.87
C ALA A 262 8.75 14.54 -9.71
N LYS A 263 8.43 14.23 -8.45
CA LYS A 263 9.26 14.55 -7.27
C LYS A 263 10.29 13.48 -6.94
N MET A 264 10.26 12.32 -7.60
CA MET A 264 11.21 11.25 -7.39
C MET A 264 12.64 11.69 -7.70
N THR A 265 13.56 11.44 -6.78
CA THR A 265 14.97 11.87 -6.84
C THR A 265 15.98 10.72 -6.69
N THR A 266 15.54 9.53 -6.26
CA THR A 266 16.45 8.40 -5.98
C THR A 266 15.96 7.08 -6.58
N LEU A 267 16.89 6.12 -6.72
CA LEU A 267 16.55 4.74 -7.10
C LEU A 267 15.59 4.09 -6.10
N ASP A 268 15.80 4.32 -4.81
CA ASP A 268 14.95 3.75 -3.75
C ASP A 268 13.50 4.19 -3.90
N GLN A 269 13.25 5.47 -4.18
CA GLN A 269 11.91 5.98 -4.47
C GLN A 269 11.33 5.34 -5.74
N CYS A 270 12.14 5.14 -6.79
CA CYS A 270 11.72 4.44 -8.00
C CYS A 270 11.28 3.01 -7.72
N LEU A 271 12.07 2.26 -6.95
CA LEU A 271 11.78 0.87 -6.59
C LEU A 271 10.53 0.77 -5.71
N LYS A 272 10.35 1.70 -4.76
CA LYS A 272 9.16 1.80 -3.91
C LYS A 272 7.90 2.13 -4.72
N HIS A 273 7.96 3.10 -5.63
CA HIS A 273 6.84 3.38 -6.55
C HIS A 273 6.49 2.20 -7.45
N CYS A 274 7.49 1.48 -7.96
CA CYS A 274 7.24 0.25 -8.70
C CYS A 274 6.54 -0.80 -7.82
N LEU A 275 6.97 -0.97 -6.56
CA LEU A 275 6.31 -1.89 -5.61
C LEU A 275 4.83 -1.54 -5.43
N ILE A 276 4.52 -0.25 -5.21
CA ILE A 276 3.14 0.25 -5.11
C ILE A 276 2.36 -0.09 -6.39
N GLY A 277 2.95 0.14 -7.57
CA GLY A 277 2.33 -0.21 -8.84
C GLY A 277 2.04 -1.69 -9.01
N PHE A 278 2.94 -2.56 -8.56
CA PHE A 278 2.71 -4.01 -8.55
C PHE A 278 1.57 -4.40 -7.60
N MET A 279 1.61 -3.90 -6.37
CA MET A 279 0.61 -4.17 -5.33
C MET A 279 -0.79 -3.67 -5.71
N ALA A 280 -0.89 -2.48 -6.31
CA ALA A 280 -2.15 -1.90 -6.78
C ALA A 280 -2.60 -2.43 -8.16
N ASN A 281 -1.91 -3.43 -8.70
CA ASN A 281 -2.21 -4.02 -10.01
C ASN A 281 -2.23 -2.98 -11.16
N LYS A 282 -1.22 -2.09 -11.21
CA LYS A 282 -1.07 -1.00 -12.20
C LYS A 282 0.22 -1.14 -13.03
N PRO A 283 0.31 -2.09 -13.98
CA PRO A 283 1.53 -2.30 -14.76
C PRO A 283 1.94 -1.09 -15.62
N HIS A 284 0.98 -0.31 -16.12
CA HIS A 284 1.25 0.92 -16.87
C HIS A 284 1.92 1.99 -16.01
N TYR A 285 1.53 2.07 -14.74
CA TYR A 285 2.15 2.96 -13.78
C TYR A 285 3.60 2.53 -13.50
N VAL A 286 3.85 1.23 -13.30
CA VAL A 286 5.23 0.70 -13.17
C VAL A 286 6.10 1.13 -14.37
N ALA A 287 5.60 0.94 -15.60
CA ALA A 287 6.33 1.35 -16.81
C ALA A 287 6.58 2.87 -16.87
N TYR A 288 5.59 3.68 -16.45
CA TYR A 288 5.71 5.13 -16.38
C TYR A 288 6.80 5.57 -15.39
N ILE A 289 6.85 4.97 -14.20
CA ILE A 289 7.87 5.26 -13.18
C ILE A 289 9.28 4.98 -13.68
N LEU A 290 9.47 3.80 -14.28
CA LEU A 290 10.77 3.43 -14.85
C LEU A 290 11.22 4.43 -15.92
N ARG A 291 10.30 4.85 -16.81
CA ARG A 291 10.58 5.84 -17.84
C ARG A 291 10.99 7.20 -17.25
N ILE A 292 10.28 7.71 -16.24
CA ILE A 292 10.64 8.98 -15.58
C ILE A 292 12.04 8.90 -14.98
N TYR A 293 12.34 7.79 -14.30
CA TYR A 293 13.66 7.60 -13.69
C TYR A 293 14.76 7.59 -14.77
N GLN A 294 14.52 6.93 -15.91
CA GLN A 294 15.42 6.96 -17.07
C GLN A 294 15.68 8.38 -17.60
N GLU A 295 14.60 9.15 -17.76
CA GLU A 295 14.66 10.49 -18.35
C GLU A 295 15.44 11.45 -17.44
N LYS A 296 15.29 11.32 -16.12
CA LYS A 296 15.95 12.19 -15.13
C LYS A 296 17.42 11.89 -14.91
N PHE A 297 17.78 10.61 -14.80
CA PHE A 297 19.13 10.20 -14.38
C PHE A 297 19.97 9.65 -15.53
N GLY A 298 19.41 9.65 -16.74
CA GLY A 298 19.99 8.99 -17.89
C GLY A 298 19.92 7.46 -17.79
N VAL A 299 20.43 6.78 -18.82
CA VAL A 299 20.63 5.33 -18.75
C VAL A 299 21.84 5.08 -17.86
N THR A 300 21.63 5.05 -16.54
CA THR A 300 22.67 4.59 -15.63
C THR A 300 22.85 3.09 -15.79
N THR A 301 24.09 2.60 -15.69
CA THR A 301 24.42 1.16 -15.75
C THR A 301 23.73 0.35 -14.64
N GLU A 302 23.25 1.01 -13.59
CA GLU A 302 22.48 0.41 -12.48
C GLU A 302 21.04 0.08 -12.87
N LEU A 303 20.45 0.85 -13.79
CA LEU A 303 19.14 0.58 -14.36
C LEU A 303 19.19 -0.19 -15.66
N ASP A 304 20.36 -0.30 -16.28
CA ASP A 304 20.57 -1.10 -17.49
C ASP A 304 20.07 -2.56 -17.31
N PRO A 305 20.21 -3.19 -16.12
CA PRO A 305 19.37 -4.29 -15.65
C PRO A 305 17.87 -4.23 -15.94
N ILE A 306 17.21 -3.14 -15.50
CA ILE A 306 15.78 -2.88 -15.54
C ILE A 306 15.33 -2.33 -16.92
N PHE A 307 16.24 -1.82 -17.76
CA PHE A 307 15.94 -1.40 -19.14
C PHE A 307 16.25 -2.45 -20.20
N LYS A 308 17.34 -3.22 -20.06
CA LYS A 308 17.57 -4.43 -20.89
C LYS A 308 16.45 -5.43 -20.69
N LEU A 309 15.93 -5.48 -19.47
CA LEU A 309 14.63 -6.02 -19.05
C LEU A 309 13.46 -5.81 -20.02
N LEU A 310 13.33 -4.60 -20.54
CA LEU A 310 12.13 -4.16 -21.23
C LEU A 310 12.20 -4.45 -22.74
N ARG A 311 13.29 -5.07 -23.24
CA ARG A 311 13.66 -5.05 -24.68
C ARG A 311 14.03 -6.39 -25.35
N SER A 312 13.82 -7.57 -24.76
CA SER A 312 14.29 -8.86 -25.36
C SER A 312 13.16 -9.84 -25.73
N PRO A 313 13.31 -10.81 -26.66
CA PRO A 313 12.26 -11.80 -26.97
C PRO A 313 12.18 -12.99 -25.97
N SER A 314 11.06 -13.71 -26.01
CA SER A 314 10.54 -14.76 -25.12
C SER A 314 11.44 -15.98 -24.78
N ILE A 315 11.37 -16.47 -23.53
CA ILE A 315 11.77 -17.83 -23.08
C ILE A 315 10.51 -18.62 -22.62
N PRO A 316 10.38 -19.93 -22.90
CA PRO A 316 9.15 -20.67 -22.65
C PRO A 316 8.86 -20.99 -21.15
N PRO A 317 7.57 -21.12 -20.77
CA PRO A 317 7.11 -21.34 -19.38
C PRO A 317 7.65 -22.61 -18.68
N SER A 318 8.07 -23.62 -19.44
CA SER A 318 8.47 -24.94 -18.92
C SER A 318 9.71 -24.94 -18.01
N PHE A 319 10.44 -23.83 -17.95
CA PHE A 319 11.61 -23.68 -17.08
C PHE A 319 11.24 -23.44 -15.60
N TYR A 320 10.09 -22.82 -15.32
CA TYR A 320 9.73 -22.38 -13.97
C TYR A 320 9.00 -23.47 -13.16
N GLU A 321 8.14 -24.26 -13.81
CA GLU A 321 7.39 -25.36 -13.17
C GLU A 321 8.32 -26.43 -12.59
N LYS A 322 9.47 -26.68 -13.22
CA LYS A 322 10.44 -27.69 -12.77
C LYS A 322 11.22 -27.30 -11.51
N LYS A 323 11.34 -26.00 -11.20
CA LYS A 323 12.28 -25.54 -10.15
C LYS A 323 11.61 -25.14 -8.84
N PHE A 324 10.33 -24.72 -8.89
CA PHE A 324 9.71 -24.08 -7.73
C PHE A 324 8.39 -24.73 -7.26
N GLY A 325 7.90 -25.74 -7.98
CA GLY A 325 6.61 -26.37 -7.68
C GLY A 325 5.43 -25.42 -7.92
N THR A 326 4.26 -26.00 -8.12
CA THR A 326 3.02 -25.25 -8.29
C THR A 326 2.54 -24.81 -6.90
N PRO A 327 2.28 -23.51 -6.64
CA PRO A 327 1.66 -23.08 -5.40
C PRO A 327 0.29 -23.74 -5.28
N LYS A 328 0.00 -24.37 -4.13
CA LYS A 328 -1.36 -24.80 -3.81
C LYS A 328 -2.14 -23.56 -3.41
N HIS A 329 -3.17 -23.23 -4.18
CA HIS A 329 -4.16 -22.24 -3.79
C HIS A 329 -5.00 -22.84 -2.65
N THR A 330 -4.97 -22.20 -1.48
CA THR A 330 -5.99 -22.35 -0.43
C THR A 330 -6.94 -21.18 -0.53
#